data_AF-A0A0F9G9B8-F1
#
_entry.id   AF-A0A0F9G9B8-F1
#
_cell.length_a   1.000
_cell.length_b   1.000
_cell.length_c   1.000
_cell.angle_alpha   90.00
_cell.angle_beta   90.00
_cell.angle_gamma   90.00
#
_symmetry.space_group_name_H-M   'P 1'
#
loop_
_entity.id
_entity.type
_entity.pdbx_description
1 polymer ?
#
loop_
_entity_poly.entity_id
_entity_poly.type
_entity_poly.pdbx_seq_one_letter_code
_entity_poly.pdbx_strand_id
1 'polypeptide(L)'
;AEYKRNHSMVSRLVRNLRDLPMHVLMTCARQYVQDDQKRFNYSPQMTGKLAGQVQGFMDLVGYYVLATGTEDEVLRRRLYVQPVGRFAAKCRFTSYKGNYFDNPTIGMILKDVGLPGAD
;
A
#
# COMPACT_ATOMS: atom_id res chain seq x y z
N ALA A 1 19.58 1.40 -21.80
CA ALA A 1 18.75 0.25 -22.25
C ALA A 1 18.20 -0.54 -21.06
N GLU A 2 19.00 -0.78 -20.03
CA GLU A 2 18.66 -1.63 -18.87
C GLU A 2 17.49 -1.13 -18.00
N TYR A 3 17.40 0.18 -17.72
CA TYR A 3 16.27 0.76 -16.98
C TYR A 3 14.90 0.46 -17.60
N LYS A 4 14.79 0.55 -18.93
CA LYS A 4 13.54 0.26 -19.65
C LYS A 4 13.19 -1.23 -19.56
N ARG A 5 14.20 -2.11 -19.54
CA ARG A 5 14.03 -3.56 -19.36
C ARG A 5 13.60 -3.89 -17.93
N ASN A 6 14.24 -3.30 -16.92
CA ASN A 6 13.85 -3.51 -15.53
C ASN A 6 12.40 -3.06 -15.27
N HIS A 7 12.05 -1.89 -15.78
CA HIS A 7 10.70 -1.35 -15.69
C HIS A 7 9.64 -2.27 -16.32
N SER A 8 9.92 -2.86 -17.49
CA SER A 8 8.98 -3.78 -18.15
C SER A 8 8.88 -5.12 -17.42
N MET A 9 9.98 -5.63 -16.88
CA MET A 9 10.00 -6.88 -16.12
C MET A 9 9.22 -6.76 -14.80
N VAL A 10 9.46 -5.72 -14.00
CA VAL A 10 8.73 -5.52 -12.74
C VAL A 10 7.23 -5.32 -12.99
N SER A 11 6.87 -4.54 -14.01
CA SER A 11 5.45 -4.36 -14.35
C SER A 11 4.77 -5.67 -14.74
N ARG A 12 5.45 -6.54 -15.51
CA ARG A 12 4.93 -7.86 -15.87
C ARG A 12 4.83 -8.78 -14.65
N LEU A 13 5.85 -8.77 -13.80
CA LEU A 13 5.86 -9.56 -12.57
C LEU A 13 4.67 -9.20 -11.67
N VAL A 14 4.45 -7.91 -11.41
CA VAL A 14 3.35 -7.45 -10.56
C VAL A 14 1.99 -7.87 -11.14
N ARG A 15 1.79 -7.70 -12.45
CA ARG A 15 0.55 -8.12 -13.10
C ARG A 15 0.33 -9.62 -13.03
N ASN A 16 1.33 -10.41 -13.41
CA ASN A 16 1.23 -11.87 -13.42
C ASN A 16 0.92 -12.43 -12.03
N LEU A 17 1.51 -11.87 -10.97
CA LEU A 17 1.18 -12.25 -9.60
C LEU A 17 -0.25 -11.84 -9.23
N ARG A 18 -0.65 -10.61 -9.56
CA ARG A 18 -2.00 -10.08 -9.27
C ARG A 18 -3.12 -10.82 -10.00
N ASP A 19 -2.84 -11.43 -11.14
CA ASP A 19 -3.80 -12.20 -11.92
C ASP A 19 -4.01 -13.64 -11.40
N LEU A 20 -3.25 -14.07 -10.38
CA LEU A 20 -3.46 -15.38 -9.74
C LEU A 20 -4.79 -15.42 -8.95
N PRO A 21 -5.44 -16.59 -8.85
CA PRO A 21 -6.71 -16.75 -8.13
C PRO A 21 -6.50 -16.84 -6.60
N MET A 22 -5.71 -15.94 -6.03
CA MET A 22 -5.40 -15.88 -4.60
C MET A 22 -5.08 -14.45 -4.15
N HIS A 23 -5.12 -14.21 -2.84
CA HIS A 23 -4.70 -12.93 -2.28
C HIS A 23 -3.19 -12.76 -2.40
N VAL A 24 -2.76 -11.67 -3.05
CA VAL A 24 -1.34 -11.34 -3.22
C VAL A 24 -0.98 -10.11 -2.41
N LEU A 25 -0.02 -10.31 -1.50
CA LEU A 25 0.61 -9.27 -0.72
C LEU A 25 2.01 -8.99 -1.27
N MET A 26 2.28 -7.71 -1.54
CA MET A 26 3.60 -7.24 -1.94
C MET A 26 4.04 -6.15 -0.96
N THR A 27 5.26 -6.29 -0.44
CA THR A 27 5.88 -5.29 0.44
C THR A 27 7.02 -4.59 -0.29
N CYS A 28 7.24 -3.33 0.06
CA CYS A 28 8.31 -2.53 -0.49
C CYS A 28 8.81 -1.57 0.59
N ALA A 29 10.11 -1.31 0.62
CA ALA A 29 10.68 -0.27 1.47
C ALA A 29 10.12 1.11 1.06
N ARG A 30 10.13 2.06 2.00
CA ARG A 30 9.76 3.44 1.71
C ARG A 30 10.94 4.21 1.12
N GLN A 31 10.67 5.03 0.11
CA GLN A 31 11.55 6.10 -0.34
C GLN A 31 10.87 7.43 -0.05
N TYR A 32 11.67 8.47 0.25
CA TYR A 32 11.16 9.83 0.40
C TYR A 32 11.73 10.74 -0.68
N VAL A 33 10.92 11.72 -1.07
CA VAL A 33 11.34 12.86 -1.90
C VAL A 33 10.99 14.12 -1.11
N GLN A 34 11.93 15.05 -1.04
CA GLN A 34 11.71 16.35 -0.42
C GLN A 34 11.15 17.31 -1.49
N ASP A 35 10.04 17.98 -1.18
CA ASP A 35 9.49 19.04 -2.02
C ASP A 35 10.21 20.39 -1.77
N ASP A 36 9.94 21.38 -2.63
CA ASP A 36 10.52 22.73 -2.51
C ASP A 36 10.17 23.42 -1.19
N GLN A 37 9.11 22.97 -0.51
CA GLN A 37 8.68 23.43 0.82
C GLN A 37 9.31 22.63 1.96
N LYS A 38 10.36 21.85 1.67
CA LYS A 38 11.09 20.98 2.61
C LYS A 38 10.24 19.86 3.25
N ARG A 39 9.07 19.54 2.68
CA ARG A 39 8.21 18.46 3.17
C ARG A 39 8.60 17.14 2.50
N PHE A 40 8.56 16.06 3.28
CA PHE A 40 8.85 14.73 2.78
C PHE A 40 7.58 14.03 2.30
N ASN A 41 7.59 13.56 1.06
CA ASN A 41 6.56 12.67 0.53
C ASN A 41 7.12 11.25 0.42
N TYR A 42 6.44 10.29 1.04
CA TYR A 42 6.84 8.89 1.07
C TYR A 42 6.12 8.09 -0.01
N SER A 43 6.85 7.21 -0.70
CA SER A 43 6.32 6.31 -1.73
C SER A 43 7.08 4.98 -1.70
N PRO A 44 6.59 3.92 -2.38
CA PRO A 44 7.35 2.68 -2.54
C PRO A 44 8.71 2.95 -3.18
N GLN A 45 9.78 2.37 -2.64
CA GLN A 45 11.14 2.48 -3.14
C GLN A 45 11.27 1.73 -4.47
N MET A 46 10.97 2.44 -5.55
CA MET A 46 11.04 1.95 -6.92
C MET A 46 11.61 3.04 -7.84
N THR A 47 12.20 2.62 -8.95
CA THR A 47 12.85 3.53 -9.89
C THR A 47 11.85 4.36 -10.68
N GLY A 48 11.95 5.69 -10.60
CA GLY A 48 11.22 6.63 -11.45
C GLY A 48 9.70 6.46 -11.38
N LYS A 49 9.05 6.40 -12.56
CA LYS A 49 7.57 6.31 -12.67
C LYS A 49 6.99 4.96 -12.24
N LEU A 50 7.84 3.95 -12.00
CA LEU A 50 7.40 2.59 -11.67
C LEU A 50 6.61 2.54 -10.37
N ALA A 51 6.99 3.35 -9.37
CA ALA A 51 6.29 3.44 -8.10
C ALA A 51 4.80 3.77 -8.30
N GLY A 52 4.47 4.76 -9.13
CA GLY A 52 3.09 5.12 -9.43
C GLY A 52 2.35 4.09 -10.26
N GLN A 53 3.04 3.44 -11.22
CA GLN A 53 2.42 2.42 -12.07
C GLN A 53 2.06 1.15 -11.31
N VAL A 54 2.95 0.66 -10.44
CA VAL A 54 2.69 -0.52 -9.61
C VAL A 54 1.49 -0.29 -8.69
N GLN A 55 1.41 0.88 -8.05
CA GLN A 55 0.23 1.29 -7.28
C GLN A 55 -1.04 1.36 -8.14
N GLY A 56 -0.88 1.63 -9.44
CA GLY A 56 -1.92 1.60 -10.46
C GLY A 56 -2.41 0.19 -10.82
N PHE A 57 -1.74 -0.89 -10.42
CA PHE A 57 -2.21 -2.27 -10.60
C PHE A 57 -2.87 -2.83 -9.34
N MET A 58 -2.39 -2.45 -8.16
CA MET A 58 -2.92 -2.96 -6.89
C MET A 58 -4.35 -2.45 -6.61
N ASP A 59 -5.13 -3.27 -5.91
CA ASP A 59 -6.47 -2.93 -5.41
C ASP A 59 -6.40 -2.10 -4.13
N LEU A 60 -5.37 -2.36 -3.31
CA LEU A 60 -5.04 -1.62 -2.09
C LEU A 60 -3.54 -1.36 -2.03
N VAL A 61 -3.16 -0.14 -1.71
CA VAL A 61 -1.79 0.30 -1.40
C VAL A 61 -1.86 0.98 -0.05
N GLY A 62 -1.07 0.50 0.91
CA GLY A 62 -1.06 1.10 2.23
C GLY A 62 0.33 1.43 2.74
N TYR A 63 0.36 2.39 3.67
CA TYR A 63 1.56 2.78 4.40
C TYR A 63 1.50 2.18 5.81
N TYR A 64 2.40 1.24 6.08
CA TYR A 64 2.41 0.47 7.32
C TYR A 64 3.35 1.06 8.35
N VAL A 65 2.85 1.34 9.55
CA VAL A 65 3.61 1.95 10.64
C VAL A 65 3.26 1.33 11.98
N LEU A 66 4.16 1.51 12.95
CA LEU A 66 3.81 1.36 14.37
C LEU A 66 3.12 2.66 14.82
N ALA A 67 1.85 2.56 15.18
CA ALA A 67 1.11 3.62 15.83
C ALA A 67 1.34 3.53 17.35
N THR A 68 1.73 4.65 17.94
CA THR A 68 1.81 4.81 19.40
C THR A 68 0.39 4.80 19.96
N GLY A 69 0.10 3.87 20.87
CA GLY A 69 -1.20 3.82 21.55
C GLY A 69 -1.40 5.06 22.41
N THR A 70 -2.59 5.66 22.36
CA THR A 70 -2.92 6.87 23.14
C THR A 70 -3.54 6.57 24.50
N GLU A 71 -4.01 5.34 24.76
CA GLU A 71 -4.77 5.01 25.98
C GLU A 71 -4.35 3.70 26.68
N ASP A 72 -3.89 2.66 25.95
CA ASP A 72 -3.64 1.31 26.52
C ASP A 72 -2.18 0.83 26.53
N GLU A 73 -1.19 1.68 26.20
CA GLU A 73 0.24 1.31 26.00
C GLU A 73 0.52 0.20 24.96
N VAL A 74 -0.50 -0.40 24.33
CA VAL A 74 -0.32 -1.42 23.30
C VAL A 74 0.13 -0.77 21.99
N LEU A 75 1.33 -1.12 21.53
CA LEU A 75 1.81 -0.77 20.20
C LEU A 75 0.89 -1.39 19.13
N ARG A 76 0.20 -0.55 18.35
CA ARG A 76 -0.70 -1.00 17.28
C ARG A 76 0.01 -0.90 15.93
N ARG A 77 -0.13 -1.92 15.09
CA ARG A 77 0.37 -1.87 13.71
C ARG A 77 -0.71 -1.28 12.81
N ARG A 78 -0.49 -0.07 12.29
CA ARG A 78 -1.48 0.65 11.49
C ARG A 78 -1.12 0.63 10.01
N LEU A 79 -2.06 0.22 9.18
CA LEU A 79 -1.99 0.32 7.72
C LEU A 79 -2.89 1.45 7.24
N TYR A 80 -2.31 2.60 6.90
CA TYR A 80 -3.06 3.68 6.27
C TYR A 80 -3.35 3.36 4.81
N VAL A 81 -4.59 3.50 4.38
CA VAL A 81 -5.04 3.15 3.01
C VAL A 81 -5.65 4.32 2.25
N GLN A 82 -5.74 5.48 2.90
CA GLN A 82 -6.12 6.76 2.30
C GLN A 82 -4.95 7.75 2.40
N PRO A 83 -4.82 8.72 1.48
CA PRO A 83 -3.73 9.70 1.46
C PRO A 83 -3.92 10.81 2.51
N VAL A 84 -4.12 10.43 3.77
CA VAL A 84 -4.34 11.35 4.90
C VAL A 84 -3.05 11.95 5.47
N GLY A 85 -1.91 11.39 5.08
CA GLY A 85 -0.59 11.90 5.45
C GLY A 85 0.27 12.12 4.22
N ARG A 86 1.56 12.39 4.45
CA ARG A 86 2.53 12.61 3.37
C ARG A 86 3.09 11.31 2.80
N PHE A 87 2.23 10.30 2.60
CA PHE A 87 2.62 9.00 2.07
C PHE A 87 1.64 8.58 0.97
N ALA A 88 2.14 7.78 0.04
CA ALA A 88 1.33 7.16 -0.98
C ALA A 88 0.47 6.06 -0.35
N ALA A 89 -0.84 6.20 -0.46
CA ALA A 89 -1.83 5.23 -0.05
C ALA A 89 -3.05 5.32 -0.98
N LYS A 90 -3.72 4.20 -1.18
CA LYS A 90 -4.84 4.06 -2.12
C LYS A 90 -5.70 2.87 -1.73
N CYS A 91 -7.01 3.07 -1.74
CA CYS A 91 -8.00 2.01 -1.64
C CYS A 91 -8.97 2.11 -2.83
N ARG A 92 -9.17 1.03 -3.60
CA ARG A 92 -10.17 0.98 -4.68
C ARG A 92 -11.57 0.59 -4.21
N PHE A 93 -11.68 0.01 -3.02
CA PHE A 93 -12.94 -0.49 -2.51
C PHE A 93 -13.81 0.67 -2.02
N THR A 94 -14.83 1.01 -2.81
CA THR A 94 -15.72 2.16 -2.53
C THR A 94 -16.59 1.95 -1.30
N SER A 95 -16.81 0.70 -0.89
CA SER A 95 -17.49 0.27 0.33
C SER A 95 -16.77 0.73 1.60
N TYR A 96 -15.43 0.77 1.58
CA TYR A 96 -14.63 1.12 2.74
C TYR A 96 -14.44 2.64 2.86
N LYS A 97 -14.89 3.21 3.98
CA LYS A 97 -14.84 4.66 4.26
C LYS A 97 -13.76 5.06 5.27
N GLY A 98 -13.08 4.09 5.88
CA GLY A 98 -12.01 4.36 6.82
C GLY A 98 -10.73 4.86 6.14
N ASN A 99 -9.81 5.38 6.95
CA ASN A 99 -8.50 5.85 6.50
C ASN A 99 -7.37 4.86 6.78
N TYR A 100 -7.61 3.89 7.66
CA TYR A 100 -6.60 2.93 8.13
C TYR A 100 -7.22 1.67 8.74
N PHE A 101 -6.44 0.60 8.76
CA PHE A 101 -6.72 -0.61 9.52
C PHE A 101 -5.70 -0.76 10.66
N ASP A 102 -6.18 -1.05 11.87
CA ASP A 102 -5.33 -1.39 13.01
C ASP A 102 -5.19 -2.90 13.15
N ASN A 103 -3.96 -3.35 13.37
CA ASN A 103 -3.54 -4.75 13.41
C ASN A 103 -4.16 -5.59 12.27
N PRO A 104 -4.02 -5.15 11.01
CA PRO A 104 -4.76 -5.73 9.90
C PRO A 104 -4.39 -7.19 9.66
N THR A 105 -5.42 -8.00 9.42
CA THR A 105 -5.33 -9.31 8.75
C THR A 105 -6.06 -9.24 7.42
N ILE A 106 -5.80 -10.18 6.50
CA ILE A 106 -6.52 -10.24 5.23
C ILE A 106 -8.02 -10.45 5.47
N GLY A 107 -8.41 -11.34 6.38
CA GLY A 107 -9.82 -11.58 6.72
C GLY A 107 -10.54 -10.33 7.20
N MET A 108 -9.90 -9.54 8.08
CA MET A 108 -10.45 -8.25 8.53
C MET A 108 -10.63 -7.26 7.39
N ILE A 109 -9.60 -7.11 6.54
CA ILE A 109 -9.68 -6.20 5.40
C ILE A 109 -10.82 -6.62 4.47
N LEU A 110 -10.92 -7.90 4.11
CA LEU A 110 -11.97 -8.42 3.23
C LEU A 110 -13.37 -8.13 3.79
N LYS A 111 -13.59 -8.44 5.07
CA LYS A 111 -14.85 -8.16 5.76
C LYS A 111 -15.20 -6.67 5.73
N ASP A 112 -14.24 -5.80 6.07
CA ASP A 112 -14.45 -4.36 6.14
C ASP A 112 -14.68 -3.72 4.77
N VAL A 113 -14.14 -4.31 3.69
CA VAL A 113 -14.41 -3.88 2.31
C VAL A 113 -15.65 -4.56 1.71
N GLY A 114 -16.37 -5.39 2.48
CA GLY A 114 -17.60 -6.06 2.03
C GLY A 114 -17.38 -7.22 1.06
N LEU A 115 -16.21 -7.86 1.11
CA LEU A 115 -15.90 -9.10 0.40
C LEU A 115 -16.00 -10.28 1.35
N PRO A 116 -16.37 -11.48 0.86
CA PRO A 116 -16.37 -12.68 1.67
C PRO A 116 -14.96 -12.93 2.23
N GLY A 117 -14.85 -12.99 3.55
CA GLY A 117 -13.64 -13.44 4.22
C GLY A 117 -13.52 -14.96 4.12
N ALA A 118 -12.30 -15.49 4.17
CA ALA A 118 -12.12 -16.88 4.55
C ALA A 118 -12.48 -16.98 6.05
N ASP A 119 -13.56 -17.70 6.35
CA ASP A 119 -13.99 -18.02 7.71
C ASP A 119 -12.92 -18.84 8.46
#